data_AF-A0A852T939-F1
#
_entry.id   AF-A0A852T939-F1
#
_cell.length_a   1.000
_cell.length_b   1.000
_cell.length_c   1.000
_cell.angle_alpha   90.00
_cell.angle_beta   90.00
_cell.angle_gamma   90.00
#
_symmetry.space_group_name_H-M   'P 1'
#
loop_
_entity.id
_entity.type
_entity.pdbx_description
1 polymer ?
#
loop_
_entity_poly.entity_id
_entity_poly.type
_entity_poly.pdbx_seq_one_letter_code
_entity_poly.pdbx_strand_id
1 'polypeptide(L)' 'MEKFYCEPCRLLYDQIEYCKVCGSLADKKIKIEVQAQSEKQ' A
#
# COMPACT_ATOMS: atom_id res chain seq x y z
N MET A 1 -1.60 -12.24 -1.96
CA MET A 1 -2.50 -11.17 -2.39
C MET A 1 -1.64 -9.96 -2.67
N GLU A 2 -1.51 -9.59 -3.95
CA GLU A 2 -0.78 -8.39 -4.35
C GLU A 2 -1.64 -7.18 -3.98
N LYS A 3 -1.13 -6.31 -3.09
CA LYS A 3 -1.80 -5.06 -2.75
C LYS A 3 -1.03 -3.90 -3.34
N PHE A 4 -1.78 -2.98 -3.92
CA PHE A 4 -1.27 -1.76 -4.52
C PHE A 4 -1.53 -0.59 -3.60
N TYR A 5 -0.55 0.27 -3.47
CA TYR A 5 -0.58 1.36 -2.52
C TYR A 5 -0.58 2.70 -3.23
N CYS A 6 -1.48 3.56 -2.82
CA CYS A 6 -1.47 4.95 -3.17
C CYS A 6 -0.64 5.71 -2.13
N GLU A 7 0.55 6.18 -2.50
CA GLU A 7 1.43 6.98 -1.63
C GLU A 7 0.80 8.26 -1.07
N PRO A 8 0.14 9.11 -1.88
CA PRO A 8 -0.43 10.36 -1.38
C PRO A 8 -1.60 10.15 -0.42
N CYS A 9 -2.44 9.13 -0.65
CA CYS A 9 -3.61 8.87 0.20
C CYS A 9 -3.40 7.77 1.24
N ARG A 10 -2.25 7.08 1.17
CA ARG A 10 -1.92 5.89 1.97
C ARG A 10 -2.99 4.80 1.94
N LEU A 11 -3.68 4.67 0.80
CA LEU A 11 -4.74 3.70 0.58
C LEU A 11 -4.20 2.43 -0.07
N LEU A 12 -4.80 1.30 0.29
CA LEU A 12 -4.50 -0.01 -0.29
C LEU A 12 -5.62 -0.44 -1.24
N TYR A 13 -5.22 -1.00 -2.36
CA TYR A 13 -6.08 -1.52 -3.41
C TYR A 13 -5.68 -2.95 -3.74
N ASP A 14 -6.65 -3.78 -4.13
CA ASP A 14 -6.40 -5.19 -4.50
C ASP A 14 -5.92 -5.36 -5.95
N GLN A 15 -5.99 -4.29 -6.75
CA GLN A 15 -5.52 -4.23 -8.15
C GLN A 15 -4.93 -2.86 -8.49
N ILE A 16 -4.23 -2.75 -9.61
CA ILE A 16 -3.75 -1.47 -10.13
C ILE A 16 -4.97 -0.66 -10.57
N GLU A 17 -5.30 0.37 -9.80
CA GLU A 17 -6.36 1.31 -10.15
C GLU A 17 -5.97 2.75 -9.80
N TYR A 18 -6.68 3.71 -10.38
CA TYR A 18 -6.52 5.11 -10.00
C TYR A 18 -7.18 5.34 -8.65
N CYS A 19 -6.44 5.98 -7.74
CA CYS A 19 -6.95 6.29 -6.42
C CYS A 19 -8.20 7.17 -6.52
N LYS A 20 -9.31 6.72 -5.94
CA LYS A 20 -10.59 7.44 -5.98
C LYS A 20 -10.59 8.77 -5.23
N VAL A 21 -9.54 9.03 -4.43
CA VAL A 21 -9.42 10.23 -3.61
C VAL A 21 -8.58 11.31 -4.31
N CYS A 22 -7.39 10.94 -4.80
CA CYS A 22 -6.45 11.91 -5.39
C CYS A 22 -6.28 11.76 -6.92
N GLY A 23 -6.87 10.73 -7.52
CA GLY A 23 -6.71 10.42 -8.95
C GLY A 23 -5.32 9.91 -9.35
N SER A 24 -4.39 9.71 -8.41
CA SER A 24 -3.07 9.16 -8.72
C SER A 24 -3.12 7.65 -8.96
N LEU A 25 -2.31 7.14 -9.87
CA LEU A 25 -2.22 5.70 -10.14
C LEU A 25 -1.65 4.95 -8.93
N ALA A 26 -2.39 3.98 -8.41
CA ALA A 26 -1.90 3.06 -7.38
C ALA A 26 -1.23 1.87 -8.07
N ASP A 27 -0.01 2.06 -8.57
CA ASP A 27 0.83 0.99 -9.13
C ASP A 27 1.94 0.55 -8.16
N LYS A 28 2.19 1.32 -7.09
CA LYS A 28 3.23 1.00 -6.12
C LYS A 28 2.85 -0.27 -5.35
N LYS A 29 3.53 -1.37 -5.65
CA LYS A 29 3.47 -2.60 -4.86
C LYS A 29 4.22 -2.35 -3.55
N ILE A 30 3.51 -2.11 -2.46
CA ILE A 30 4.13 -2.20 -1.15
C ILE A 30 4.26 -3.68 -0.82
N LYS A 31 5.50 -4.16 -0.85
CA LYS A 31 5.87 -5.30 -0.02
C LYS A 31 5.75 -4.81 1.42
N ILE A 32 4.65 -5.15 2.08
CA ILE A 32 4.57 -5.02 3.53
C ILE A 32 5.50 -6.12 4.04
N GLU A 33 6.80 -5.83 4.04
CA GLU A 33 7.71 -6.48 4.97
C GLU A 33 7.22 -6.01 6.33
N VAL A 34 6.32 -6.80 6.92
CA VAL A 34 6.04 -6.70 8.33
C VAL A 34 7.40 -7.00 8.96
N GLN A 35 8.15 -5.93 9.25
CA GLN A 35 9.21 -6.04 10.22
C GLN A 35 8.44 -6.41 11.47
N ALA A 36 8.40 -7.70 11.76
CA ALA A 36 7.90 -8.22 13.01
C ALA A 36 8.61 -7.37 14.05
N GLN A 37 7.87 -6.43 14.62
CA GLN A 37 8.32 -5.61 15.72
C GLN A 37 8.63 -6.64 16.79
N SER A 38 9.89 -7.05 16.86
CA SER A 38 10.39 -7.83 17.97
C SER A 38 10.20 -6.90 19.14
N GLU A 39 9.10 -7.11 19.86
CA GLU A 39 8.89 -6.68 21.23
C GLU A 39 10.16 -7.08 22.00
N LYS A 40 11.15 -6.19 22.02
CA LYS A 40 12.22 -6.26 22.97
C LYS A 40 11.62 -5.81 24.29
N GLN A 41 11.23 -6.85 25.06
CA GLN A 41 11.33 -7.03 26.51
C GLN A 41 11.02 -5.84 27.42
#